data_AF-A0AA96XHY5-F1
#
_entry.id   AF-A0AA96XHY5-F1
#
_cell.length_a   1.000
_cell.length_b   1.000
_cell.length_c   1.000
_cell.angle_alpha   90.00
_cell.angle_beta   90.00
_cell.angle_gamma   90.00
#
_symmetry.space_group_name_H-M   'P 1'
#
loop_
_entity.id
_entity.type
_entity.pdbx_description
1 polymer ?
#
loop_
_entity_poly.entity_id
_entity_poly.type
_entity_poly.pdbx_seq_one_letter_code
_entity_poly.pdbx_strand_id
1 'polypeptide(L)'
;MDANHLLELVKRYQDNKAFISNEETAKIALVVPFIRSLGYDPSVPREVRLEYTADFVQGDGKKLPDRMDFAIFDQTGTKPLIVIETKPLGTDLKSRAQQLARYLAQLPELHFGIITDGCHYLFFGDLENPNVMDPEPFFTFSLEDTKSDWVKVAKFLSKFSRESFNATTLITDAENSRYRQGMIDKLASALKAPGEHEAFLKWLTEDIYKGKRTTAVMERLADVAKEAIEPTLLRVMGDDFLNKLKERIQRLNEGAEPAVAQEGANGVKPDSARPFEADGRAAPDEKGRAAAETTETELEFFGVVRDICVKNGAAAEDILYRDTASYFNVSFKRPTKWFARFFSNGKRKSIVTWVPVDEARAIAAGFEVEAAPAGLGTSRVFIESVPQVWALKALVTRSLEVSKTVRDESPSSDAVTHEDGKPALKVITG
;
A
#
# COMPACT_ATOMS: atom_id res chain seq x y z
N MET A 1 12.36 4.65 1.74
CA MET A 1 13.25 5.05 0.64
C MET A 1 12.53 6.07 -0.23
N ASP A 2 13.17 7.20 -0.53
CA ASP A 2 12.68 8.20 -1.48
C ASP A 2 13.01 7.77 -2.92
N ALA A 3 12.07 7.93 -3.86
CA ALA A 3 12.29 7.69 -5.27
C ALA A 3 13.42 8.58 -5.84
N ASN A 4 13.63 9.76 -5.27
CA ASN A 4 14.73 10.65 -5.67
C ASN A 4 16.11 9.99 -5.51
N HIS A 5 16.34 9.25 -4.43
CA HIS A 5 17.61 8.53 -4.24
C HIS A 5 17.84 7.46 -5.32
N LEU A 6 16.78 6.80 -5.78
CA LEU A 6 16.89 5.85 -6.91
C LEU A 6 17.17 6.57 -8.23
N LEU A 7 16.52 7.71 -8.48
CA LEU A 7 16.77 8.50 -9.68
C LEU A 7 18.20 9.05 -9.72
N GLU A 8 18.76 9.43 -8.56
CA GLU A 8 20.18 9.79 -8.44
C GLU A 8 21.10 8.60 -8.74
N LEU A 9 20.74 7.39 -8.28
CA LEU A 9 21.48 6.17 -8.59
C LEU A 9 21.40 5.83 -10.09
N VAL A 10 20.24 5.99 -10.72
CA VAL A 10 20.05 5.85 -12.17
C VAL A 10 20.94 6.83 -12.93
N LYS A 11 20.91 8.11 -12.55
CA LYS A 11 21.77 9.14 -13.16
C LYS A 11 23.24 8.77 -13.03
N ARG A 12 23.66 8.37 -11.82
CA ARG A 12 25.03 7.92 -11.56
C ARG A 12 25.42 6.75 -12.45
N TYR A 13 24.55 5.76 -12.62
CA TYR A 13 24.77 4.66 -13.55
C TYR A 13 24.93 5.15 -14.99
N GLN A 14 24.02 5.99 -15.49
CA GLN A 14 24.09 6.47 -16.88
C GLN A 14 25.36 7.27 -17.16
N ASP A 15 25.77 8.13 -16.22
CA ASP A 15 26.96 8.98 -16.36
C ASP A 15 28.27 8.16 -16.30
N ASN A 16 28.27 7.01 -15.61
CA ASN A 16 29.51 6.30 -15.28
C ASN A 16 29.63 4.89 -15.89
N LYS A 17 28.57 4.30 -16.48
CA LYS A 17 28.57 2.89 -16.92
C LYS A 17 29.72 2.51 -17.86
N ALA A 18 30.19 3.44 -18.70
CA ALA A 18 31.34 3.22 -19.59
C ALA A 18 32.69 3.07 -18.86
N PHE A 19 32.78 3.52 -17.60
CA PHE A 19 33.99 3.48 -16.78
C PHE A 19 33.96 2.37 -15.71
N ILE A 20 32.84 1.66 -15.56
CA ILE A 20 32.70 0.55 -14.61
C ILE A 20 33.25 -0.72 -15.26
N SER A 21 34.54 -0.96 -15.08
CA SER A 21 35.28 -2.02 -15.78
C SER A 21 35.42 -3.33 -15.00
N ASN A 22 35.13 -3.31 -13.69
CA ASN A 22 35.28 -4.47 -12.81
C ASN A 22 34.26 -4.44 -11.66
N GLU A 23 34.19 -5.55 -10.94
CA GLU A 23 33.27 -5.77 -9.82
C GLU A 23 33.49 -4.76 -8.69
N GLU A 24 34.74 -4.48 -8.30
CA GLU A 24 35.06 -3.53 -7.22
C GLU A 24 34.59 -2.10 -7.54
N THR A 25 34.75 -1.69 -8.80
CA THR A 25 34.25 -0.40 -9.27
C THR A 25 32.72 -0.35 -9.22
N ALA A 26 32.04 -1.44 -9.59
CA ALA A 26 30.59 -1.54 -9.49
C ALA A 26 30.10 -1.48 -8.03
N LYS A 27 30.80 -2.16 -7.11
CA LYS A 27 30.53 -2.11 -5.66
C LYS A 27 30.52 -0.67 -5.16
N ILE A 28 31.62 0.05 -5.38
CA ILE A 28 31.78 1.42 -4.87
C ILE A 28 30.87 2.42 -5.59
N ALA A 29 30.76 2.32 -6.90
CA ALA A 29 30.03 3.31 -7.70
C ALA A 29 28.51 3.16 -7.60
N LEU A 30 27.99 1.94 -7.42
CA LEU A 30 26.55 1.65 -7.53
C LEU A 30 25.98 0.91 -6.32
N VAL A 31 26.63 -0.16 -5.84
CA VAL A 31 26.07 -0.99 -4.75
C VAL A 31 26.13 -0.29 -3.39
N VAL A 32 27.26 0.35 -3.05
CA VAL A 32 27.42 1.13 -1.81
C VAL A 32 26.41 2.29 -1.73
N PRO A 33 26.23 3.11 -2.79
CA PRO A 33 25.17 4.11 -2.83
C PRO A 33 23.76 3.52 -2.69
N PHE A 34 23.50 2.36 -3.31
CA PHE A 34 22.25 1.65 -3.12
C PHE A 34 22.03 1.26 -1.65
N ILE A 35 23.02 0.67 -0.97
CA ILE A 35 22.92 0.34 0.47
C ILE A 35 22.62 1.58 1.30
N ARG A 36 23.32 2.70 1.03
CA ARG A 36 23.06 3.99 1.69
C ARG A 36 21.65 4.51 1.46
N SER A 37 21.12 4.32 0.26
CA SER A 37 19.77 4.75 -0.08
C SER A 37 18.67 3.94 0.64
N LEU A 38 18.99 2.74 1.14
CA LEU A 38 18.17 1.96 2.07
C LEU A 38 18.31 2.43 3.54
N GLY A 39 19.18 3.39 3.83
CA GLY A 39 19.38 3.95 5.17
C GLY A 39 20.49 3.27 5.99
N TYR A 40 21.20 2.29 5.43
CA TYR A 40 22.33 1.64 6.09
C TYR A 40 23.66 2.31 5.73
N ASP A 41 24.60 2.39 6.66
CA ASP A 41 25.94 2.96 6.41
C ASP A 41 27.01 1.87 6.25
N PRO A 42 27.56 1.68 5.03
CA PRO A 42 28.67 0.76 4.78
C PRO A 42 29.95 1.04 5.57
N SER A 43 30.09 2.24 6.15
CA SER A 43 31.23 2.60 7.00
C SER A 43 31.06 2.19 8.47
N VAL A 44 29.89 1.67 8.86
CA VAL A 44 29.57 1.24 10.23
C VAL A 44 29.54 -0.30 10.28
N PRO A 45 30.60 -0.99 10.76
CA PRO A 45 30.70 -2.46 10.73
C PRO A 45 29.65 -3.19 11.59
N ARG A 46 29.02 -2.49 12.52
CA ARG A 46 27.90 -3.00 13.31
C ARG A 46 26.64 -3.15 12.45
N GLU A 47 26.50 -2.34 11.41
CA GLU A 47 25.34 -2.26 10.55
C GLU A 47 25.58 -2.96 9.21
N VAL A 48 26.75 -2.76 8.60
CA VAL A 48 27.13 -3.40 7.34
C VAL A 48 28.53 -3.98 7.46
N ARG A 49 28.67 -5.30 7.28
CA ARG A 49 29.98 -5.97 7.22
C ARG A 49 30.36 -6.22 5.78
N LEU A 50 31.56 -5.79 5.41
CA LEU A 50 32.18 -6.09 4.13
C LEU A 50 32.85 -7.46 4.19
N GLU A 51 32.94 -8.17 3.05
CA GLU A 51 33.63 -9.46 2.96
C GLU A 51 33.15 -10.45 4.03
N TYR A 52 31.85 -10.42 4.31
CA TYR A 52 31.23 -11.15 5.39
C TYR A 52 31.41 -12.66 5.19
N THR A 53 32.13 -13.27 6.13
CA THR A 53 32.30 -14.72 6.22
C THR A 53 31.46 -15.21 7.39
N ALA A 54 30.67 -16.25 7.19
CA ALA A 54 30.06 -17.00 8.27
C ALA A 54 30.86 -18.28 8.55
N ASP A 55 30.95 -18.68 9.82
CA ASP A 55 31.65 -19.89 10.25
C ASP A 55 30.87 -21.15 9.87
N PHE A 56 30.97 -21.53 8.60
CA PHE A 56 30.38 -22.76 8.07
C PHE A 56 31.31 -23.95 8.30
N VAL A 57 30.76 -25.07 8.78
CA VAL A 57 31.44 -26.37 8.86
C VAL A 57 30.71 -27.32 7.92
N GLN A 58 31.35 -27.74 6.83
CA GLN A 58 30.78 -28.79 5.98
C GLN A 58 30.77 -30.15 6.70
N GLY A 59 29.99 -31.10 6.17
CA GLY A 59 29.97 -32.49 6.65
C GLY A 59 31.32 -33.21 6.59
N ASP A 60 32.32 -32.66 5.90
CA ASP A 60 33.71 -33.15 5.84
C ASP A 60 34.68 -32.40 6.79
N GLY A 61 34.18 -31.44 7.57
CA GLY A 61 34.96 -30.65 8.54
C GLY A 61 35.79 -29.51 7.94
N LYS A 62 35.75 -29.25 6.62
CA LYS A 62 36.50 -28.15 6.00
C LYS A 62 35.69 -26.85 5.98
N LYS A 63 36.35 -25.75 6.32
CA LYS A 63 35.83 -24.39 6.11
C LYS A 63 36.06 -23.98 4.65
N LEU A 64 34.99 -23.76 3.89
CA LEU A 64 35.11 -23.07 2.61
C LEU A 64 35.39 -21.58 2.89
N PRO A 65 36.32 -20.93 2.17
CA PRO A 65 36.47 -19.48 2.20
C PRO A 65 35.34 -18.86 1.35
N ASP A 66 34.09 -19.03 1.80
CA ASP A 66 32.92 -18.48 1.13
C ASP A 66 32.56 -17.16 1.78
N ARG A 67 32.56 -16.06 1.03
CA ARG A 67 32.35 -14.70 1.55
C ARG A 67 31.31 -13.97 0.73
N MET A 68 30.42 -13.26 1.40
CA MET A 68 29.51 -12.29 0.78
C MET A 68 30.15 -10.93 0.77
N ASP A 69 29.97 -10.16 -0.31
CA ASP A 69 30.53 -8.82 -0.40
C ASP A 69 30.02 -7.90 0.70
N PHE A 70 28.72 -7.96 0.98
CA PHE A 70 28.09 -7.20 2.05
C PHE A 70 27.12 -8.07 2.84
N ALA A 71 27.05 -7.83 4.15
CA ALA A 71 25.98 -8.31 5.00
C ALA A 71 25.44 -7.15 5.84
N ILE A 72 24.15 -6.91 5.74
CA ILE A 72 23.40 -5.92 6.53
C ILE A 72 22.91 -6.61 7.79
N PHE A 73 23.11 -5.96 8.94
CA PHE A 73 22.76 -6.46 10.26
C PHE A 73 21.60 -5.67 10.87
N ASP A 74 20.95 -6.32 11.82
CA ASP A 74 19.93 -5.71 12.65
C ASP A 74 20.49 -4.56 13.50
N GLN A 75 19.59 -3.80 14.13
CA GLN A 75 19.99 -2.66 14.96
C GLN A 75 20.87 -3.06 16.14
N THR A 76 20.88 -4.34 16.56
CA THR A 76 21.78 -4.84 17.61
C THR A 76 23.19 -5.12 17.08
N GLY A 77 23.32 -5.41 15.78
CA GLY A 77 24.55 -5.84 15.11
C GLY A 77 24.83 -7.32 15.28
N THR A 78 23.84 -8.12 15.68
CA THR A 78 24.03 -9.54 15.99
C THR A 78 23.49 -10.44 14.89
N LYS A 79 22.37 -10.08 14.27
CA LYS A 79 21.67 -10.94 13.29
C LYS A 79 21.81 -10.37 11.88
N PRO A 80 22.24 -11.18 10.89
CA PRO A 80 22.26 -10.75 9.50
C PRO A 80 20.82 -10.71 8.97
N LEU A 81 20.43 -9.58 8.39
CA LEU A 81 19.11 -9.37 7.80
C LEU A 81 19.10 -9.65 6.30
N ILE A 82 20.16 -9.20 5.61
CA ILE A 82 20.30 -9.29 4.16
C ILE A 82 21.78 -9.53 3.84
N VAL A 83 22.07 -10.45 2.93
CA VAL A 83 23.39 -10.58 2.31
C VAL A 83 23.34 -10.12 0.86
N ILE A 84 24.41 -9.51 0.39
CA ILE A 84 24.50 -8.96 -0.97
C ILE A 84 25.77 -9.48 -1.62
N GLU A 85 25.60 -10.07 -2.80
CA GLU A 85 26.66 -10.54 -3.67
C GLU A 85 26.72 -9.68 -4.94
N THR A 86 27.90 -9.20 -5.28
CA THR A 86 28.13 -8.36 -6.45
C THR A 86 28.83 -9.18 -7.54
N LYS A 87 28.53 -8.85 -8.80
CA LYS A 87 29.21 -9.39 -9.97
C LYS A 87 29.62 -8.27 -10.93
N PRO A 88 30.54 -8.53 -11.87
CA PRO A 88 30.86 -7.56 -12.91
C PRO A 88 29.62 -7.14 -13.70
N LEU A 89 29.55 -5.87 -14.09
CA LEU A 89 28.48 -5.30 -14.91
C LEU A 89 28.22 -6.14 -16.18
N GLY A 90 26.95 -6.48 -16.45
CA GLY A 90 26.54 -7.30 -17.60
C GLY A 90 26.62 -8.81 -17.37
N THR A 91 26.90 -9.25 -16.15
CA THR A 91 26.90 -10.67 -15.80
C THR A 91 25.49 -11.25 -15.79
N ASP A 92 25.30 -12.48 -16.30
CA ASP A 92 24.09 -13.24 -16.02
C ASP A 92 24.04 -13.61 -14.52
N LEU A 93 23.28 -12.82 -13.77
CA LEU A 93 23.22 -12.91 -12.32
C LEU A 93 22.55 -14.20 -11.84
N LYS A 94 21.52 -14.68 -12.56
CA LYS A 94 20.73 -15.83 -12.11
C LYS A 94 21.56 -17.11 -12.05
N SER A 95 22.44 -17.33 -13.03
CA SER A 95 23.35 -18.49 -13.03
C SER A 95 24.43 -18.44 -11.93
N ARG A 96 24.57 -17.30 -11.23
CA ARG A 96 25.58 -17.09 -10.17
C ARG A 96 25.00 -16.99 -8.76
N ALA A 97 23.72 -17.30 -8.57
CA ALA A 97 23.07 -17.24 -7.26
C ALA A 97 23.41 -18.40 -6.30
N GLN A 98 24.24 -19.37 -6.71
CA GLN A 98 24.58 -20.55 -5.87
C GLN A 98 25.22 -20.17 -4.53
N GLN A 99 26.02 -19.10 -4.49
CA GLN A 99 26.65 -18.62 -3.26
C GLN A 99 25.60 -18.09 -2.28
N LEU A 100 24.62 -17.36 -2.80
CA LEU A 100 23.49 -16.82 -2.05
C LEU A 100 22.69 -17.95 -1.40
N ALA A 101 22.37 -18.99 -2.19
CA ALA A 101 21.63 -20.16 -1.71
C ALA A 101 22.32 -20.84 -0.52
N ARG A 102 23.66 -20.95 -0.54
CA ARG A 102 24.42 -21.56 0.56
C ARG A 102 24.33 -20.76 1.85
N TYR A 103 24.29 -19.43 1.79
CA TYR A 103 24.16 -18.57 2.96
C TYR A 103 22.76 -18.66 3.57
N LEU A 104 21.71 -18.57 2.75
CA LEU A 104 20.31 -18.72 3.21
C LEU A 104 20.07 -20.11 3.84
N ALA A 105 20.71 -21.16 3.31
CA ALA A 105 20.57 -22.51 3.84
C ALA A 105 21.30 -22.75 5.17
N GLN A 106 22.39 -22.03 5.43
CA GLN A 106 23.24 -22.27 6.60
C GLN A 106 23.03 -21.24 7.73
N LEU A 107 22.32 -20.15 7.47
CA LEU A 107 22.01 -19.11 8.44
C LEU A 107 20.50 -19.06 8.67
N PRO A 108 19.97 -19.74 9.70
CA PRO A 108 18.53 -19.85 9.92
C PRO A 108 17.77 -18.53 10.03
N GLU A 109 18.44 -17.47 10.49
CA GLU A 109 17.86 -16.13 10.68
C GLU A 109 17.93 -15.24 9.43
N LEU A 110 18.61 -15.70 8.36
CA LEU A 110 18.80 -14.96 7.12
C LEU A 110 17.80 -15.41 6.06
N HIS A 111 16.81 -14.56 5.81
CA HIS A 111 15.73 -14.84 4.86
C HIS A 111 15.91 -14.22 3.49
N PHE A 112 16.77 -13.20 3.36
CA PHE A 112 16.89 -12.42 2.13
C PHE A 112 18.32 -12.34 1.63
N GLY A 113 18.44 -12.48 0.32
CA GLY A 113 19.69 -12.32 -0.41
C GLY A 113 19.50 -11.43 -1.63
N ILE A 114 20.51 -10.64 -1.96
CA ILE A 114 20.52 -9.83 -3.18
C ILE A 114 21.73 -10.24 -4.00
N ILE A 115 21.53 -10.47 -5.29
CA ILE A 115 22.62 -10.57 -6.25
C ILE A 115 22.50 -9.44 -7.27
N THR A 116 23.61 -8.74 -7.53
CA THR A 116 23.59 -7.54 -8.37
C THR A 116 24.89 -7.37 -9.17
N ASP A 117 24.79 -6.71 -10.32
CA ASP A 117 25.96 -6.22 -11.07
C ASP A 117 26.12 -4.68 -10.96
N GLY A 118 25.37 -4.06 -10.05
CA GLY A 118 25.23 -2.62 -9.88
C GLY A 118 24.16 -1.98 -10.78
N CYS A 119 23.76 -2.60 -11.88
CA CYS A 119 22.67 -2.13 -12.75
C CYS A 119 21.39 -2.93 -12.51
N HIS A 120 21.52 -4.25 -12.47
CA HIS A 120 20.46 -5.22 -12.25
C HIS A 120 20.50 -5.68 -10.79
N TYR A 121 19.34 -5.74 -10.15
CA TYR A 121 19.20 -6.19 -8.78
C TYR A 121 18.17 -7.30 -8.72
N LEU A 122 18.58 -8.48 -8.25
CA LEU A 122 17.71 -9.65 -8.09
C LEU A 122 17.63 -9.98 -6.60
N PHE A 123 16.42 -9.95 -6.06
CA PHE A 123 16.12 -10.25 -4.66
C PHE A 123 15.59 -11.68 -4.56
N PHE A 124 16.29 -12.48 -3.77
CA PHE A 124 15.94 -13.86 -3.47
C PHE A 124 15.58 -13.99 -1.99
N GLY A 125 14.73 -14.95 -1.69
CA GLY A 125 14.38 -15.30 -0.33
C GLY A 125 14.01 -16.77 -0.20
N ASP A 126 13.78 -17.22 1.03
CA ASP A 126 13.34 -18.57 1.38
C ASP A 126 11.83 -18.61 1.63
N LEU A 127 11.04 -18.11 0.67
CA LEU A 127 9.62 -17.85 0.88
C LEU A 127 8.80 -19.14 0.90
N GLU A 128 9.12 -20.12 0.04
CA GLU A 128 8.36 -21.37 -0.01
C GLU A 128 8.71 -22.33 1.11
N ASN A 129 10.00 -22.48 1.39
CA ASN A 129 10.52 -23.44 2.35
C ASN A 129 11.59 -22.74 3.19
N PRO A 130 11.46 -22.73 4.53
CA PRO A 130 12.44 -22.10 5.39
C PRO A 130 13.86 -22.60 5.10
N ASN A 131 14.81 -21.67 4.99
CA ASN A 131 16.21 -21.93 4.71
C ASN A 131 16.48 -22.66 3.37
N VAL A 132 15.54 -22.59 2.44
CA VAL A 132 15.75 -23.03 1.05
C VAL A 132 15.41 -21.86 0.15
N MET A 133 16.45 -21.30 -0.46
CA MET A 133 16.27 -20.18 -1.39
C MET A 133 15.40 -20.57 -2.58
N ASP A 134 14.40 -19.75 -2.88
CA ASP A 134 13.54 -19.93 -4.03
C ASP A 134 14.35 -19.87 -5.35
N PRO A 135 13.99 -20.65 -6.38
CA PRO A 135 14.73 -20.70 -7.65
C PRO A 135 14.59 -19.42 -8.47
N GLU A 136 13.51 -18.66 -8.27
CA GLU A 136 13.23 -17.40 -8.97
C GLU A 136 13.30 -16.23 -7.98
N PRO A 137 13.87 -15.08 -8.39
CA PRO A 137 13.83 -13.88 -7.56
C PRO A 137 12.39 -13.39 -7.40
N PHE A 138 12.00 -12.98 -6.19
CA PHE A 138 10.66 -12.46 -5.91
C PHE A 138 10.51 -10.98 -6.29
N PHE A 139 11.64 -10.27 -6.46
CA PHE A 139 11.65 -8.88 -6.89
C PHE A 139 12.92 -8.59 -7.70
N THR A 140 12.75 -7.84 -8.79
CA THR A 140 13.86 -7.40 -9.64
C THR A 140 13.65 -5.98 -10.11
N PHE A 141 14.73 -5.24 -10.31
CA PHE A 141 14.70 -3.96 -11.04
C PHE A 141 16.03 -3.72 -11.75
N SER A 142 16.01 -2.82 -12.74
CA SER A 142 17.20 -2.45 -13.53
C SER A 142 17.32 -0.93 -13.66
N LEU A 143 18.54 -0.40 -13.44
CA LEU A 143 18.83 1.02 -13.60
C LEU A 143 18.82 1.51 -15.06
N GLU A 144 18.84 0.58 -16.02
CA GLU A 144 18.69 0.90 -17.46
C GLU A 144 17.24 0.84 -17.96
N ASP A 145 16.29 0.37 -17.13
CA ASP A 145 14.89 0.32 -17.55
C ASP A 145 14.25 1.72 -17.52
N THR A 146 14.17 2.32 -18.70
CA THR A 146 13.55 3.63 -18.92
C THR A 146 12.04 3.67 -18.67
N LYS A 147 11.38 2.51 -18.59
CA LYS A 147 9.92 2.40 -18.35
C LYS A 147 9.59 2.10 -16.90
N SER A 148 10.61 1.93 -16.05
CA SER A 148 10.42 1.64 -14.63
C SER A 148 9.63 2.72 -13.93
N ASP A 149 8.61 2.29 -13.19
CA ASP A 149 7.85 3.14 -12.28
C ASP A 149 8.63 3.25 -10.96
N TRP A 150 9.58 4.19 -10.91
CA TRP A 150 10.49 4.38 -9.78
C TRP A 150 9.78 4.64 -8.45
N VAL A 151 8.56 5.18 -8.48
CA VAL A 151 7.73 5.34 -7.27
C VAL A 151 7.32 3.99 -6.71
N LYS A 152 6.90 3.04 -7.57
CA LYS A 152 6.59 1.67 -7.14
C LYS A 152 7.84 0.92 -6.67
N VAL A 153 8.95 1.05 -7.39
CA VAL A 153 10.23 0.43 -7.01
C VAL A 153 10.68 0.94 -5.63
N ALA A 154 10.66 2.26 -5.41
CA ALA A 154 11.00 2.87 -4.12
C ALA A 154 10.06 2.44 -2.99
N LYS A 155 8.75 2.31 -3.27
CA LYS A 155 7.76 1.82 -2.29
C LYS A 155 8.03 0.37 -1.88
N PHE A 156 8.49 -0.47 -2.80
CA PHE A 156 8.86 -1.84 -2.45
C PHE A 156 10.16 -1.84 -1.64
N LEU A 157 11.19 -1.16 -2.13
CA LEU A 157 12.50 -1.07 -1.47
C LEU A 157 12.44 -0.39 -0.09
N SER A 158 11.46 0.47 0.18
CA SER A 158 11.29 1.04 1.52
C SER A 158 11.06 -0.03 2.59
N LYS A 159 10.52 -1.19 2.25
CA LYS A 159 10.35 -2.29 3.20
C LYS A 159 11.69 -2.93 3.59
N PHE A 160 12.72 -2.80 2.76
CA PHE A 160 14.08 -3.24 3.05
C PHE A 160 14.90 -2.16 3.78
N SER A 161 14.34 -0.97 3.99
CA SER A 161 15.05 0.12 4.66
C SER A 161 15.23 -0.14 6.15
N ARG A 162 16.29 0.41 6.72
CA ARG A 162 16.66 0.23 8.12
C ARG A 162 15.53 0.49 9.11
N GLU A 163 14.72 1.51 8.84
CA GLU A 163 13.64 1.93 9.73
C GLU A 163 12.37 1.07 9.59
N SER A 164 12.21 0.32 8.50
CA SER A 164 10.98 -0.43 8.19
C SER A 164 11.18 -1.94 8.04
N PHE A 165 12.43 -2.42 8.14
CA PHE A 165 12.73 -3.83 7.92
C PHE A 165 12.04 -4.71 8.97
N ASN A 166 11.23 -5.65 8.49
CA ASN A 166 10.63 -6.69 9.30
C ASN A 166 10.51 -7.96 8.44
N ALA A 167 11.31 -8.97 8.77
CA ALA A 167 11.43 -10.18 7.98
C ALA A 167 10.10 -10.92 7.79
N THR A 168 9.32 -11.08 8.87
CA THR A 168 8.03 -11.78 8.81
C THR A 168 7.05 -11.11 7.85
N THR A 169 6.90 -9.78 7.94
CA THR A 169 6.00 -9.05 7.04
C THR A 169 6.51 -9.02 5.61
N LEU A 170 7.84 -8.92 5.42
CA LEU A 170 8.47 -8.92 4.10
C LEU A 170 8.31 -10.25 3.38
N ILE A 171 8.39 -11.38 4.09
CA ILE A 171 8.16 -12.71 3.52
C ILE A 171 6.74 -12.76 2.96
N THR A 172 5.72 -12.43 3.79
CA THR A 172 4.31 -12.42 3.35
C THR A 172 4.08 -11.45 2.19
N ASP A 173 4.71 -10.29 2.21
CA ASP A 173 4.62 -9.31 1.12
C ASP A 173 5.25 -9.83 -0.18
N ALA A 174 6.40 -10.50 -0.08
CA ALA A 174 7.10 -11.08 -1.21
C ALA A 174 6.32 -12.26 -1.82
N GLU A 175 5.76 -13.13 -0.98
CA GLU A 175 4.84 -14.21 -1.40
C GLU A 175 3.65 -13.65 -2.16
N ASN A 176 2.97 -12.64 -1.60
CA ASN A 176 1.83 -12.00 -2.24
C ASN A 176 2.20 -11.30 -3.55
N SER A 177 3.39 -10.69 -3.62
CA SER A 177 3.91 -10.08 -4.84
C SER A 177 4.13 -11.14 -5.92
N ARG A 178 4.74 -12.28 -5.56
CA ARG A 178 4.96 -13.42 -6.45
C ARG A 178 3.63 -14.00 -6.95
N TYR A 179 2.66 -14.20 -6.06
CA TYR A 179 1.32 -14.67 -6.44
C TYR A 179 0.63 -13.69 -7.38
N ARG A 180 0.69 -12.38 -7.09
CA ARG A 180 0.11 -11.35 -7.94
C ARG A 180 0.73 -11.35 -9.34
N GLN A 181 2.05 -11.45 -9.44
CA GLN A 181 2.74 -11.51 -10.73
C GLN A 181 2.37 -12.79 -11.49
N GLY A 182 2.41 -13.95 -10.83
CA GLY A 182 1.99 -15.22 -11.44
C GLY A 182 0.53 -15.21 -11.90
N MET A 183 -0.37 -14.56 -11.15
CA MET A 183 -1.77 -14.37 -11.55
C MET A 183 -1.90 -13.43 -12.75
N ILE A 184 -1.15 -12.33 -12.80
CA ILE A 184 -1.11 -11.41 -13.95
C ILE A 184 -0.65 -12.15 -15.20
N ASP A 185 0.46 -12.87 -15.13
CA ASP A 185 1.04 -13.58 -16.27
C ASP A 185 0.11 -14.71 -16.75
N LYS A 186 -0.48 -15.45 -15.82
CA LYS A 186 -1.45 -16.51 -16.13
C LYS A 186 -2.72 -15.95 -16.77
N LEU A 187 -3.24 -14.83 -16.25
CA LEU A 187 -4.41 -14.17 -16.83
C LEU A 187 -4.09 -13.59 -18.22
N ALA A 188 -2.94 -12.91 -18.37
CA ALA A 188 -2.52 -12.36 -19.65
C ALA A 188 -2.36 -13.46 -20.72
N SER A 189 -1.76 -14.59 -20.35
CA SER A 189 -1.65 -15.76 -21.22
C SER A 189 -3.03 -16.33 -21.59
N ALA A 190 -3.93 -16.50 -20.61
CA ALA A 190 -5.29 -16.97 -20.84
C ALA A 190 -6.13 -16.04 -21.73
N LEU A 191 -5.97 -14.72 -21.59
CA LEU A 191 -6.64 -13.73 -22.43
C LEU A 191 -6.09 -13.73 -23.87
N LYS A 192 -4.78 -13.97 -24.05
CA LYS A 192 -4.13 -13.99 -25.37
C LYS A 192 -4.45 -15.27 -26.15
N ALA A 193 -4.52 -16.41 -25.46
CA ALA A 193 -4.70 -17.72 -26.05
C ALA A 193 -5.66 -18.60 -25.20
N PRO A 194 -6.96 -18.28 -25.13
CA PRO A 194 -7.91 -18.97 -24.24
C PRO A 194 -8.03 -20.48 -24.49
N GLY A 195 -7.78 -20.93 -25.73
CA GLY A 195 -7.81 -22.35 -26.09
C GLY A 195 -6.70 -23.19 -25.44
N GLU A 196 -5.59 -22.59 -25.03
CA GLU A 196 -4.51 -23.27 -24.30
C GLU A 196 -4.85 -23.44 -22.80
N HIS A 197 -5.91 -22.79 -22.31
CA HIS A 197 -6.29 -22.74 -20.89
C HIS A 197 -7.70 -23.31 -20.68
N GLU A 198 -7.84 -24.64 -20.74
CA GLU A 198 -9.14 -25.33 -20.67
C GLU A 198 -10.00 -24.92 -19.46
N ALA A 199 -9.40 -24.76 -18.27
CA ALA A 199 -10.11 -24.34 -17.07
C ALA A 199 -10.70 -22.92 -17.20
N PHE A 200 -9.94 -22.00 -17.80
CA PHE A 200 -10.40 -20.64 -18.06
C PHE A 200 -11.57 -20.64 -19.06
N LEU A 201 -11.45 -21.45 -20.12
CA LEU A 201 -12.50 -21.55 -21.14
C LEU A 201 -13.78 -22.21 -20.59
N LYS A 202 -13.67 -23.19 -19.71
CA LYS A 202 -14.80 -23.81 -19.00
C LYS A 202 -15.54 -22.83 -18.11
N TRP A 203 -14.80 -22.01 -17.36
CA TRP A 203 -15.35 -20.94 -16.52
C TRP A 203 -16.05 -19.87 -17.38
N LEU A 204 -15.38 -19.40 -18.44
CA LEU A 204 -15.93 -18.38 -19.33
C LEU A 204 -17.25 -18.81 -19.99
N THR A 205 -17.46 -20.11 -20.16
CA THR A 205 -18.61 -20.68 -20.88
C THR A 205 -19.61 -21.42 -19.99
N GLU A 206 -19.43 -21.39 -18.66
CA GLU A 206 -20.23 -22.12 -17.66
C GLU A 206 -21.74 -21.91 -17.83
N ASP A 207 -22.17 -20.66 -17.84
CA ASP A 207 -23.59 -20.30 -17.95
C ASP A 207 -24.04 -19.93 -19.38
N ILE A 208 -23.09 -19.94 -20.33
CA ILE A 208 -23.32 -19.54 -21.72
C ILE A 208 -23.66 -20.75 -22.59
N TYR A 209 -22.88 -21.83 -22.46
CA TYR A 209 -23.05 -23.03 -23.28
C TYR A 209 -23.54 -24.22 -22.44
N LYS A 210 -24.81 -24.57 -22.65
CA LYS A 210 -25.52 -25.64 -21.91
C LYS A 210 -25.41 -27.03 -22.55
N GLY A 211 -24.71 -27.16 -23.67
CA GLY A 211 -24.55 -28.42 -24.40
C GLY A 211 -23.41 -29.29 -23.87
N LYS A 212 -23.22 -30.47 -24.48
CA LYS A 212 -22.08 -31.33 -24.16
C LYS A 212 -20.78 -30.67 -24.60
N ARG A 213 -19.79 -30.62 -23.70
CA ARG A 213 -18.47 -30.01 -23.91
C ARG A 213 -17.49 -31.02 -24.52
N THR A 214 -17.65 -31.31 -25.81
CA THR A 214 -16.72 -32.14 -26.58
C THR A 214 -15.49 -31.32 -27.01
N THR A 215 -14.39 -31.97 -27.41
CA THR A 215 -13.16 -31.28 -27.86
C THR A 215 -13.45 -30.29 -28.99
N ALA A 216 -14.16 -30.71 -30.03
CA ALA A 216 -14.53 -29.84 -31.15
C ALA A 216 -15.41 -28.64 -30.73
N VAL A 217 -16.26 -28.83 -29.72
CA VAL A 217 -17.07 -27.74 -29.16
C VAL A 217 -16.17 -26.77 -28.37
N MET A 218 -15.23 -27.26 -27.59
CA MET A 218 -14.29 -26.43 -26.83
C MET A 218 -13.35 -25.65 -27.77
N GLU A 219 -12.87 -26.25 -28.86
CA GLU A 219 -12.10 -25.55 -29.89
C GLU A 219 -12.91 -24.40 -30.51
N ARG A 220 -14.16 -24.67 -30.92
CA ARG A 220 -15.05 -23.62 -31.42
C ARG A 220 -15.30 -22.52 -30.39
N LEU A 221 -15.47 -22.88 -29.11
CA LEU A 221 -15.68 -21.92 -28.03
C LEU A 221 -14.41 -21.11 -27.74
N ALA A 222 -13.21 -21.66 -27.95
CA ALA A 222 -11.95 -20.92 -27.84
C ALA A 222 -11.84 -19.80 -28.88
N ASP A 223 -12.24 -20.06 -30.13
CA ASP A 223 -12.26 -19.04 -31.18
C ASP A 223 -13.25 -17.93 -30.86
N VAL A 224 -14.48 -18.30 -30.44
CA VAL A 224 -15.50 -17.33 -30.00
C VAL A 224 -15.02 -16.52 -28.78
N ALA A 225 -14.34 -17.15 -27.82
CA ALA A 225 -13.78 -16.47 -26.66
C ALA A 225 -12.72 -15.44 -27.08
N LYS A 226 -11.84 -15.79 -28.03
CA LYS A 226 -10.81 -14.88 -28.55
C LYS A 226 -11.42 -13.65 -29.20
N GLU A 227 -12.47 -13.82 -30.01
CA GLU A 227 -13.21 -12.70 -30.63
C GLU A 227 -13.92 -11.81 -29.59
N ALA A 228 -14.39 -12.39 -28.48
CA ALA A 228 -15.08 -11.65 -27.42
C ALA A 228 -14.14 -10.90 -26.46
N ILE A 229 -12.89 -11.37 -26.28
CA ILE A 229 -11.93 -10.82 -25.32
C ILE A 229 -11.46 -9.42 -25.72
N GLU A 230 -11.04 -9.21 -26.98
CA GLU A 230 -10.53 -7.92 -27.44
C GLU A 230 -11.51 -6.74 -27.25
N PRO A 231 -12.78 -6.81 -27.71
CA PRO A 231 -13.75 -5.74 -27.45
C PRO A 231 -14.12 -5.64 -25.97
N THR A 232 -14.03 -6.73 -25.20
CA THR A 232 -14.23 -6.67 -23.74
C THR A 232 -13.11 -5.91 -23.06
N LEU A 233 -11.85 -6.15 -23.44
CA LEU A 233 -10.72 -5.39 -22.93
C LEU A 233 -10.86 -3.91 -23.29
N LEU A 234 -11.22 -3.57 -24.53
CA LEU A 234 -11.48 -2.18 -24.93
C LEU A 234 -12.63 -1.55 -24.13
N ARG A 235 -13.70 -2.30 -23.86
CA ARG A 235 -14.84 -1.87 -23.04
C ARG A 235 -14.46 -1.66 -21.58
N VAL A 236 -13.63 -2.55 -21.00
CA VAL A 236 -13.10 -2.44 -19.63
C VAL A 236 -12.05 -1.33 -19.52
N MET A 237 -11.31 -1.07 -20.60
CA MET A 237 -10.41 0.07 -20.76
C MET A 237 -11.16 1.40 -21.04
N GLY A 238 -12.50 1.37 -21.10
CA GLY A 238 -13.36 2.52 -21.37
C GLY A 238 -13.46 3.52 -20.20
N ASP A 239 -13.58 4.80 -20.59
CA ASP A 239 -13.72 6.06 -19.85
C ASP A 239 -12.73 6.34 -18.69
N ASP A 240 -12.68 5.52 -17.65
CA ASP A 240 -11.84 5.81 -16.48
C ASP A 240 -10.33 5.65 -16.76
N PHE A 241 -9.95 4.67 -17.59
CA PHE A 241 -8.56 4.46 -17.98
C PHE A 241 -8.10 5.47 -19.04
N LEU A 242 -8.95 5.76 -20.03
CA LEU A 242 -8.69 6.75 -21.06
C LEU A 242 -8.62 8.18 -20.50
N ASN A 243 -9.43 8.53 -19.50
CA ASN A 243 -9.35 9.83 -18.83
C ASN A 243 -8.04 9.97 -18.05
N LYS A 244 -7.65 8.94 -17.28
CA LYS A 244 -6.34 8.92 -16.59
C LYS A 244 -5.15 8.96 -17.55
N LEU A 245 -5.26 8.34 -18.72
CA LEU A 245 -4.22 8.36 -19.74
C LEU A 245 -4.17 9.71 -20.46
N LYS A 246 -5.32 10.31 -20.80
CA LYS A 246 -5.41 11.66 -21.39
C LYS A 246 -4.87 12.72 -20.44
N GLU A 247 -5.21 12.68 -19.15
CA GLU A 247 -4.63 13.56 -18.13
C GLU A 247 -3.11 13.42 -18.00
N ARG A 248 -2.58 12.22 -18.27
CA ARG A 248 -1.13 11.95 -18.21
C ARG A 248 -0.40 12.36 -19.48
N ILE A 249 -1.05 12.27 -20.65
CA ILE A 249 -0.52 12.73 -21.95
C ILE A 249 -0.60 14.26 -22.07
N GLN A 250 -1.68 14.89 -21.57
CA GLN A 250 -1.84 16.35 -21.54
C GLN A 250 -0.70 17.00 -20.73
N ARG A 251 -0.34 16.42 -19.58
CA ARG A 251 0.79 16.83 -18.75
C ARG A 251 2.16 16.69 -19.44
N LEU A 252 2.28 15.80 -20.42
CA LEU A 252 3.51 15.62 -21.20
C LEU A 252 3.60 16.57 -22.40
N ASN A 253 2.46 16.97 -22.98
CA ASN A 253 2.41 17.84 -24.16
C ASN A 253 2.45 19.35 -23.82
N GLU A 254 2.07 19.76 -22.61
CA GLU A 254 2.01 21.18 -22.25
C GLU A 254 3.35 21.80 -21.87
N GLY A 255 4.47 21.05 -21.88
CA GLY A 255 5.80 21.62 -21.71
C GLY A 255 5.96 22.48 -20.44
N ALA A 256 5.10 22.26 -19.44
CA ALA A 256 5.23 22.91 -18.15
C ALA A 256 6.34 22.19 -17.39
N GLU A 257 7.36 22.95 -16.98
CA GLU A 257 8.31 22.53 -15.96
C GLU A 257 7.57 21.89 -14.78
N PRO A 258 8.15 20.87 -14.13
CA PRO A 258 7.47 20.11 -13.10
C PRO A 258 7.20 21.04 -11.91
N ALA A 259 5.97 21.55 -11.80
CA ALA A 259 5.42 21.92 -10.53
C ALA A 259 5.41 20.63 -9.69
N VAL A 260 6.39 20.54 -8.81
CA VAL A 260 6.62 19.53 -7.77
C VAL A 260 5.38 18.67 -7.52
N ALA A 261 5.28 17.56 -8.26
CA ALA A 261 4.27 16.55 -8.06
C ALA A 261 4.66 15.75 -6.81
N GLN A 262 4.25 16.25 -5.65
CA GLN A 262 4.09 15.41 -4.47
C GLN A 262 2.93 14.45 -4.72
N GLU A 263 3.21 13.32 -5.38
CA GLU A 263 2.32 12.17 -5.37
C GLU A 263 3.12 10.93 -4.95
N GLY A 264 3.05 10.64 -3.65
CA GLY A 264 3.47 9.40 -3.05
C GLY A 264 2.44 8.93 -2.03
N ALA A 265 2.13 7.63 -2.07
CA ALA A 265 1.55 6.79 -1.01
C ALA A 265 0.02 6.60 -0.93
N ASN A 266 -0.53 5.71 -1.78
CA ASN A 266 -1.53 4.72 -1.33
C ASN A 266 -0.81 3.60 -0.56
N GLY A 267 -0.23 3.95 0.59
CA GLY A 267 0.47 3.06 1.51
C GLY A 267 0.55 3.77 2.85
N VAL A 268 -0.33 3.37 3.76
CA VAL A 268 -0.35 3.83 5.14
C VAL A 268 1.05 3.64 5.73
N LYS A 269 1.76 4.75 6.02
CA LYS A 269 2.88 4.73 6.97
C LYS A 269 2.28 4.48 8.36
N PRO A 270 2.80 3.54 9.16
CA PRO A 270 2.27 3.25 10.49
C PRO A 270 2.50 4.34 11.54
N ASP A 271 3.02 5.53 11.17
CA ASP A 271 3.47 6.54 12.14
C ASP A 271 2.97 7.96 11.84
N SER A 272 1.75 8.10 11.33
CA SER A 272 1.11 9.42 11.12
C SER A 272 -0.37 9.47 11.47
N ALA A 273 -0.89 8.40 12.05
CA ALA A 273 -2.21 8.38 12.65
C ALA A 273 -2.06 9.08 14.01
N ARG A 274 -2.43 10.36 14.12
CA ARG A 274 -2.54 11.02 15.43
C ARG A 274 -3.99 10.91 15.89
N PRO A 275 -4.29 10.05 16.89
CA PRO A 275 -5.47 10.24 17.70
C PRO A 275 -5.45 11.67 18.24
N PHE A 276 -6.62 12.30 18.35
CA PHE A 276 -6.70 13.54 19.11
C PHE A 276 -6.42 13.25 20.60
N GLU A 277 -5.27 13.70 21.11
CA GLU A 277 -5.03 13.79 22.55
C GLU A 277 -5.62 15.11 23.06
N ALA A 278 -6.78 15.03 23.72
CA ALA A 278 -7.21 16.09 24.62
C ALA A 278 -6.52 15.88 25.97
N ASP A 279 -5.80 16.91 26.41
CA ASP A 279 -5.48 17.11 27.82
C ASP A 279 -6.78 17.03 28.63
N GLY A 280 -6.87 16.03 29.52
CA GLY A 280 -8.05 15.77 30.34
C GLY A 280 -8.72 14.42 30.06
N ARG A 281 -8.48 13.48 30.99
CA ARG A 281 -9.23 12.22 31.13
C ARG A 281 -10.72 12.49 30.94
N ALA A 282 -11.32 11.88 29.92
CA ALA A 282 -12.77 11.71 29.93
C ALA A 282 -13.08 10.81 31.14
N ALA A 283 -13.83 11.36 32.10
CA ALA A 283 -14.41 10.57 33.18
C ALA A 283 -15.27 9.45 32.56
N PRO A 284 -15.32 8.27 33.18
CA PRO A 284 -16.13 7.17 32.68
C PRO A 284 -17.59 7.57 32.62
N ASP A 285 -18.24 7.34 31.47
CA ASP A 285 -19.69 7.39 31.34
C ASP A 285 -20.31 6.29 32.23
N GLU A 286 -21.42 6.58 32.88
CA GLU A 286 -22.09 5.79 33.94
C GLU A 286 -22.64 4.42 33.46
N LYS A 287 -22.22 3.91 32.30
CA LYS A 287 -22.69 2.63 31.71
C LYS A 287 -21.59 1.62 31.38
N GLY A 288 -20.37 1.81 31.85
CA GLY A 288 -19.36 0.74 31.89
C GLY A 288 -19.05 0.05 30.55
N ARG A 289 -19.06 0.79 29.43
CA ARG A 289 -18.57 0.26 28.14
C ARG A 289 -17.06 0.45 28.04
N ALA A 290 -16.37 -0.62 27.61
CA ALA A 290 -14.94 -0.66 27.38
C ALA A 290 -14.48 0.47 26.44
N ALA A 291 -13.25 0.94 26.64
CA ALA A 291 -12.59 1.88 25.73
C ALA A 291 -12.63 1.33 24.29
N ALA A 292 -13.02 2.18 23.33
CA ALA A 292 -13.08 1.79 21.93
C ALA A 292 -11.67 1.47 21.41
N GLU A 293 -11.46 0.26 20.90
CA GLU A 293 -10.23 -0.15 20.23
C GLU A 293 -10.37 0.12 18.73
N THR A 294 -9.49 0.96 18.19
CA THR A 294 -9.50 1.30 16.76
C THR A 294 -9.14 0.09 15.91
N THR A 295 -10.07 -0.31 15.05
CA THR A 295 -9.95 -1.51 14.21
C THR A 295 -9.21 -1.23 12.89
N GLU A 296 -8.68 -2.29 12.26
CA GLU A 296 -8.02 -2.20 10.96
C GLU A 296 -8.95 -1.64 9.86
N THR A 297 -10.24 -2.02 9.89
CA THR A 297 -11.26 -1.50 8.95
C THR A 297 -11.48 0.01 9.11
N GLU A 298 -11.36 0.53 10.33
CA GLU A 298 -11.50 1.97 10.60
C GLU A 298 -10.30 2.77 10.14
N LEU A 299 -9.09 2.21 10.29
CA LEU A 299 -7.86 2.79 9.74
C LEU A 299 -7.88 2.76 8.20
N GLU A 300 -8.40 1.70 7.59
CA GLU A 300 -8.62 1.62 6.15
C GLU A 300 -9.59 2.73 5.68
N PHE A 301 -10.72 2.90 6.41
CA PHE A 301 -11.70 3.94 6.12
C PHE A 301 -11.09 5.34 6.22
N PHE A 302 -10.34 5.60 7.30
CA PHE A 302 -9.63 6.86 7.48
C PHE A 302 -8.66 7.15 6.33
N GLY A 303 -7.89 6.14 5.91
CA GLY A 303 -6.96 6.25 4.79
C GLY A 303 -7.66 6.71 3.52
N VAL A 304 -8.76 6.05 3.13
CA VAL A 304 -9.52 6.42 1.93
C VAL A 304 -10.10 7.84 2.03
N VAL A 305 -10.71 8.21 3.16
CA VAL A 305 -11.28 9.55 3.36
C VAL A 305 -10.21 10.63 3.33
N ARG A 306 -9.08 10.41 4.00
CA ARG A 306 -7.93 11.34 4.00
C ARG A 306 -7.38 11.53 2.60
N ASP A 307 -7.19 10.45 1.84
CA ASP A 307 -6.65 10.53 0.49
C ASP A 307 -7.59 11.28 -0.47
N ILE A 308 -8.92 11.10 -0.31
CA ILE A 308 -9.92 11.91 -1.03
C ILE A 308 -9.77 13.40 -0.68
N CYS A 309 -9.61 13.74 0.60
CA CYS A 309 -9.48 15.13 1.05
C CYS A 309 -8.19 15.78 0.52
N VAL A 310 -7.06 15.05 0.57
CA VAL A 310 -5.77 15.53 0.10
C VAL A 310 -5.78 15.78 -1.41
N LYS A 311 -6.37 14.87 -2.19
CA LYS A 311 -6.54 15.05 -3.64
C LYS A 311 -7.43 16.23 -4.02
N ASN A 312 -8.25 16.72 -3.09
CA ASN A 312 -9.10 17.89 -3.28
C ASN A 312 -8.56 19.14 -2.54
N GLY A 313 -7.26 19.19 -2.25
CA GLY A 313 -6.56 20.39 -1.79
C GLY A 313 -6.54 20.62 -0.28
N ALA A 314 -6.88 19.62 0.54
CA ALA A 314 -6.64 19.69 1.99
C ALA A 314 -5.23 19.21 2.37
N ALA A 315 -4.63 19.77 3.41
CA ALA A 315 -3.39 19.22 3.97
C ALA A 315 -3.68 17.94 4.74
N ALA A 316 -2.82 16.92 4.64
CA ALA A 316 -3.03 15.62 5.29
C ALA A 316 -3.10 15.75 6.84
N GLU A 317 -2.28 16.63 7.40
CA GLU A 317 -2.25 16.98 8.83
C GLU A 317 -3.52 17.66 9.35
N ASP A 318 -4.33 18.24 8.45
CA ASP A 318 -5.60 18.84 8.83
C ASP A 318 -6.72 17.80 8.97
N ILE A 319 -6.51 16.55 8.57
CA ILE A 319 -7.52 15.48 8.65
C ILE A 319 -7.26 14.63 9.89
N LEU A 320 -8.14 14.77 10.88
CA LEU A 320 -8.05 14.12 12.18
C LEU A 320 -9.05 12.97 12.27
N TYR A 321 -8.78 11.98 13.11
CA TYR A 321 -9.77 10.97 13.47
C TYR A 321 -9.89 10.76 14.97
N ARG A 322 -11.04 10.22 15.38
CA ARG A 322 -11.31 9.80 16.75
C ARG A 322 -12.24 8.60 16.73
N ASP A 323 -11.85 7.56 17.44
CA ASP A 323 -12.71 6.41 17.67
C ASP A 323 -13.68 6.68 18.84
N THR A 324 -14.89 6.17 18.74
CA THR A 324 -15.94 6.30 19.76
C THR A 324 -16.62 4.95 19.96
N ALA A 325 -17.32 4.78 21.08
CA ALA A 325 -18.04 3.53 21.36
C ALA A 325 -19.14 3.15 20.35
N SER A 326 -19.48 4.01 19.38
CA SER A 326 -20.57 3.79 18.43
C SER A 326 -20.22 4.05 16.96
N TYR A 327 -19.17 4.81 16.69
CA TYR A 327 -18.72 5.15 15.33
C TYR A 327 -17.29 5.66 15.33
N PHE A 328 -16.64 5.55 14.18
CA PHE A 328 -15.35 6.14 13.92
C PHE A 328 -15.51 7.52 13.26
N ASN A 329 -14.96 8.56 13.86
CA ASN A 329 -15.18 9.95 13.50
C ASN A 329 -13.99 10.55 12.76
N VAL A 330 -14.23 11.29 11.67
CA VAL A 330 -13.22 12.03 10.91
C VAL A 330 -13.56 13.53 10.90
N SER A 331 -12.58 14.36 11.24
CA SER A 331 -12.72 15.81 11.40
C SER A 331 -11.65 16.63 10.68
N PHE A 332 -11.95 17.90 10.42
CA PHE A 332 -11.04 18.84 9.75
C PHE A 332 -10.52 19.91 10.71
N LYS A 333 -9.22 19.94 10.97
CA LYS A 333 -8.45 20.84 11.87
C LYS A 333 -8.83 20.79 13.35
N ARG A 334 -10.10 20.61 13.67
CA ARG A 334 -10.66 20.59 15.02
C ARG A 334 -11.60 19.40 15.17
N PRO A 335 -11.60 18.70 16.32
CA PRO A 335 -12.51 17.58 16.56
C PRO A 335 -14.00 17.95 16.38
N THR A 336 -14.38 19.18 16.72
CA THR A 336 -15.74 19.72 16.58
C THR A 336 -16.19 19.84 15.12
N LYS A 337 -15.26 19.97 14.17
CA LYS A 337 -15.54 20.07 12.74
C LYS A 337 -15.46 18.71 12.07
N TRP A 338 -16.29 17.78 12.54
CA TRP A 338 -16.42 16.47 11.91
C TRP A 338 -17.14 16.56 10.57
N PHE A 339 -16.79 15.69 9.63
CA PHE A 339 -17.41 15.65 8.30
C PHE A 339 -17.69 14.22 7.79
N ALA A 340 -17.17 13.19 8.45
CA ALA A 340 -17.57 11.81 8.17
C ALA A 340 -17.59 10.99 9.45
N ARG A 341 -18.67 10.21 9.65
CA ARG A 341 -18.78 9.23 10.72
C ARG A 341 -19.05 7.86 10.14
N PHE A 342 -18.19 6.90 10.44
CA PHE A 342 -18.26 5.55 9.93
C PHE A 342 -18.82 4.60 10.99
N PHE A 343 -19.89 3.91 10.63
CA PHE A 343 -20.56 2.91 11.46
C PHE A 343 -20.23 1.52 10.90
N SER A 344 -19.30 0.83 11.54
CA SER A 344 -18.79 -0.50 11.16
C SER A 344 -19.54 -1.65 11.84
N ASN A 345 -20.03 -1.43 13.07
CA ASN A 345 -20.58 -2.47 13.96
C ASN A 345 -22.05 -2.85 13.72
N GLY A 346 -22.73 -2.21 12.75
CA GLY A 346 -24.13 -2.50 12.41
C GLY A 346 -24.27 -3.65 11.39
N LYS A 347 -25.52 -4.10 11.15
CA LYS A 347 -25.82 -5.08 10.07
C LYS A 347 -25.36 -4.64 8.69
N ARG A 348 -25.30 -3.32 8.47
CA ARG A 348 -24.80 -2.68 7.25
C ARG A 348 -23.83 -1.58 7.65
N LYS A 349 -22.71 -1.50 6.95
CA LYS A 349 -21.75 -0.41 7.13
C LYS A 349 -22.34 0.87 6.54
N SER A 350 -22.13 2.00 7.21
CA SER A 350 -22.65 3.27 6.71
C SER A 350 -21.76 4.46 7.06
N ILE A 351 -21.89 5.52 6.27
CA ILE A 351 -21.21 6.79 6.46
C ILE A 351 -22.28 7.86 6.69
N VAL A 352 -22.13 8.63 7.76
CA VAL A 352 -22.99 9.78 8.05
C VAL A 352 -22.24 11.08 7.76
N THR A 353 -22.92 12.04 7.14
CA THR A 353 -22.37 13.34 6.71
C THR A 353 -23.33 14.49 7.02
N TRP A 354 -22.83 15.73 6.87
CA TRP A 354 -23.63 16.95 6.97
C TRP A 354 -24.30 17.38 5.66
N VAL A 355 -24.08 16.64 4.57
CA VAL A 355 -24.68 16.97 3.28
C VAL A 355 -26.19 16.69 3.35
N PRO A 356 -27.06 17.63 2.94
CA PRO A 356 -28.51 17.41 2.84
C PRO A 356 -28.85 16.13 2.09
N VAL A 357 -29.87 15.40 2.52
CA VAL A 357 -30.20 14.05 1.99
C VAL A 357 -30.43 14.05 0.49
N ASP A 358 -31.13 15.06 -0.03
CA ASP A 358 -31.43 15.14 -1.46
C ASP A 358 -30.18 15.45 -2.30
N GLU A 359 -29.28 16.28 -1.78
CA GLU A 359 -27.98 16.55 -2.39
C GLU A 359 -27.08 15.31 -2.33
N ALA A 360 -27.03 14.63 -1.17
CA ALA A 360 -26.30 13.39 -0.98
C ALA A 360 -26.77 12.31 -1.96
N ARG A 361 -28.08 12.17 -2.19
CA ARG A 361 -28.65 11.22 -3.16
C ARG A 361 -28.24 11.53 -4.60
N ALA A 362 -28.10 12.82 -4.95
CA ALA A 362 -27.67 13.22 -6.28
C ALA A 362 -26.19 12.91 -6.54
N ILE A 363 -25.32 13.10 -5.53
CA ILE A 363 -23.86 12.96 -5.68
C ILE A 363 -23.32 11.58 -5.28
N ALA A 364 -24.15 10.73 -4.64
CA ALA A 364 -23.85 9.34 -4.30
C ALA A 364 -24.67 8.37 -5.17
N ALA A 365 -24.74 8.62 -6.48
CA ALA A 365 -25.50 7.79 -7.41
C ALA A 365 -25.04 6.32 -7.35
N GLY A 366 -26.00 5.40 -7.30
CA GLY A 366 -25.75 3.96 -7.16
C GLY A 366 -25.63 3.46 -5.72
N PHE A 367 -25.74 4.35 -4.72
CA PHE A 367 -25.77 3.99 -3.31
C PHE A 367 -27.14 4.27 -2.68
N GLU A 368 -27.48 3.51 -1.66
CA GLU A 368 -28.67 3.75 -0.85
C GLU A 368 -28.41 4.90 0.13
N VAL A 369 -29.22 5.96 0.04
CA VAL A 369 -29.10 7.19 0.82
C VAL A 369 -30.39 7.48 1.58
N GLU A 370 -30.27 7.64 2.90
CA GLU A 370 -31.36 7.98 3.81
C GLU A 370 -31.03 9.19 4.70
N ALA A 371 -32.02 9.69 5.44
CA ALA A 371 -31.79 10.67 6.49
C ALA A 371 -31.03 10.03 7.65
N ALA A 372 -30.00 10.71 8.16
CA ALA A 372 -29.31 10.25 9.34
C ALA A 372 -30.22 10.37 10.58
N PRO A 373 -30.06 9.51 11.61
CA PRO A 373 -30.79 9.67 12.86
C PRO A 373 -30.52 11.04 13.50
N ALA A 374 -31.51 11.57 14.19
CA ALA A 374 -31.43 12.87 14.84
C ALA A 374 -30.20 12.98 15.75
N GLY A 375 -29.45 14.08 15.61
CA GLY A 375 -28.23 14.35 16.38
C GLY A 375 -26.96 13.65 15.88
N LEU A 376 -27.03 12.79 14.86
CA LEU A 376 -25.85 12.10 14.32
C LEU A 376 -25.31 12.69 13.00
N GLY A 377 -26.12 13.47 12.29
CA GLY A 377 -25.77 14.12 11.02
C GLY A 377 -27.03 14.43 10.22
N THR A 378 -26.86 14.65 8.91
CA THR A 378 -27.97 14.99 8.00
C THR A 378 -28.31 13.85 7.05
N SER A 379 -27.30 13.25 6.41
CA SER A 379 -27.48 12.12 5.49
C SER A 379 -26.67 10.92 5.92
N ARG A 380 -27.18 9.73 5.59
CA ARG A 380 -26.51 8.45 5.78
C ARG A 380 -26.47 7.70 4.44
N VAL A 381 -25.30 7.19 4.10
CA VAL A 381 -25.06 6.38 2.90
C VAL A 381 -24.56 5.01 3.31
N PHE A 382 -25.17 3.96 2.77
CA PHE A 382 -24.76 2.58 3.06
C PHE A 382 -23.68 2.10 2.11
N ILE A 383 -22.71 1.39 2.65
CA ILE A 383 -21.62 0.76 1.90
C ILE A 383 -21.50 -0.72 2.29
N GLU A 384 -21.01 -1.53 1.39
CA GLU A 384 -20.72 -2.95 1.63
C GLU A 384 -19.26 -3.14 2.09
N SER A 385 -18.35 -2.31 1.58
CA SER A 385 -16.92 -2.37 1.89
C SER A 385 -16.27 -0.98 1.85
N VAL A 386 -15.14 -0.82 2.57
CA VAL A 386 -14.38 0.43 2.62
C VAL A 386 -13.88 0.90 1.24
N PRO A 387 -13.48 0.03 0.31
CA PRO A 387 -13.12 0.45 -1.05
C PRO A 387 -14.22 1.23 -1.80
N GLN A 388 -15.51 1.00 -1.51
CA GLN A 388 -16.61 1.73 -2.15
C GLN A 388 -16.61 3.24 -1.80
N VAL A 389 -15.93 3.66 -0.73
CA VAL A 389 -15.81 5.08 -0.36
C VAL A 389 -15.14 5.92 -1.44
N TRP A 390 -14.31 5.33 -2.30
CA TRP A 390 -13.76 6.01 -3.48
C TRP A 390 -14.84 6.47 -4.47
N ALA A 391 -15.91 5.69 -4.64
CA ALA A 391 -17.04 6.08 -5.47
C ALA A 391 -17.86 7.22 -4.83
N LEU A 392 -17.73 7.42 -3.52
CA LEU A 392 -18.36 8.50 -2.75
C LEU A 392 -17.49 9.77 -2.64
N LYS A 393 -16.46 9.93 -3.49
CA LYS A 393 -15.53 11.08 -3.44
C LYS A 393 -16.24 12.45 -3.46
N ALA A 394 -17.32 12.57 -4.25
CA ALA A 394 -18.08 13.81 -4.36
C ALA A 394 -18.79 14.15 -3.04
N LEU A 395 -19.39 13.13 -2.40
CA LEU A 395 -20.03 13.25 -1.09
C LEU A 395 -19.04 13.63 0.01
N VAL A 396 -17.88 12.96 0.06
CA VAL A 396 -16.84 13.22 1.07
C VAL A 396 -16.28 14.64 0.93
N THR A 397 -15.97 15.05 -0.30
CA THR A 397 -15.45 16.39 -0.60
C THR A 397 -16.49 17.45 -0.23
N ARG A 398 -17.74 17.23 -0.62
CA ARG A 398 -18.84 18.14 -0.29
C ARG A 398 -19.08 18.24 1.22
N SER A 399 -19.04 17.11 1.93
CA SER A 399 -19.19 17.12 3.40
C SER A 399 -18.06 17.89 4.08
N LEU A 400 -16.83 17.75 3.59
CA LEU A 400 -15.70 18.54 4.07
C LEU A 400 -15.93 20.04 3.87
N GLU A 401 -16.40 20.48 2.71
CA GLU A 401 -16.76 21.88 2.47
C GLU A 401 -17.84 22.38 3.43
N VAL A 402 -18.91 21.61 3.61
CA VAL A 402 -19.99 21.94 4.53
C VAL A 402 -19.43 22.13 5.94
N SER A 403 -18.59 21.20 6.43
CA SER A 403 -17.98 21.29 7.77
C SER A 403 -17.10 22.54 7.98
N LYS A 404 -16.52 23.11 6.91
CA LYS A 404 -15.76 24.36 6.99
C LYS A 404 -16.67 25.55 7.29
N THR A 405 -17.90 25.51 6.77
CA THR A 405 -18.91 26.59 6.87
C THR A 405 -19.84 26.47 8.08
N VAL A 406 -19.99 25.28 8.65
CA VAL A 406 -20.77 25.05 9.87
C VAL A 406 -20.07 25.74 11.07
N ARG A 407 -20.83 26.51 11.86
CA ARG A 407 -20.34 27.16 13.09
C ARG A 407 -20.03 26.08 14.15
N ASP A 408 -18.97 26.28 14.94
CA ASP A 408 -18.50 25.31 15.94
C ASP A 408 -19.65 24.87 16.87
N GLU A 409 -20.06 23.61 16.77
CA GLU A 409 -20.87 22.96 17.79
C GLU A 409 -19.92 22.44 18.87
N SER A 410 -19.78 23.19 19.96
CA SER A 410 -19.19 22.69 21.19
C SER A 410 -20.08 21.57 21.73
N PRO A 411 -19.54 20.42 22.17
CA PRO A 411 -20.30 19.53 23.03
C PRO A 411 -20.44 20.22 24.39
N SER A 412 -21.59 20.84 24.67
CA SER A 412 -21.89 21.26 26.04
C SER A 412 -22.25 20.02 26.85
N SER A 413 -21.34 19.59 27.72
CA SER A 413 -21.71 18.80 28.90
C SER A 413 -22.44 19.71 29.88
N ASP A 414 -23.61 19.25 30.31
CA ASP A 414 -24.32 19.65 31.54
C ASP A 414 -24.92 21.06 31.61
N ALA A 415 -26.16 21.15 31.15
CA ALA A 415 -27.19 21.88 31.88
C ALA A 415 -28.35 20.93 32.18
N VAL A 416 -28.13 20.02 33.14
CA VAL A 416 -29.22 19.38 33.88
C VAL A 416 -29.82 20.46 34.77
N THR A 417 -30.76 21.24 34.24
CA THR A 417 -31.76 21.88 35.09
C THR A 417 -32.81 20.83 35.41
N HIS A 418 -32.78 20.34 36.64
CA HIS A 418 -33.92 19.67 37.27
C HIS A 418 -35.13 20.61 37.18
N GLU A 419 -36.05 20.35 36.25
CA GLU A 419 -37.44 20.80 36.39
C GLU A 419 -38.17 19.76 37.26
N ASP A 420 -38.04 19.91 38.57
CA ASP A 420 -39.02 19.37 39.49
C ASP A 420 -40.27 20.26 39.42
N GLY A 421 -41.24 19.80 38.64
CA GLY A 421 -42.58 20.35 38.64
C GLY A 421 -43.26 20.09 39.98
N LYS A 422 -43.41 21.14 40.81
CA LYS A 422 -44.58 21.32 41.67
C LYS A 422 -44.87 22.80 41.91
N PRO A 423 -46.15 23.22 41.95
CA PRO A 423 -46.55 24.61 41.74
C PRO A 423 -46.71 25.40 43.05
N ALA A 424 -46.86 26.72 42.87
CA ALA A 424 -47.48 27.72 43.74
C ALA A 424 -46.54 28.62 44.57
N LEU A 425 -46.44 29.91 44.20
CA LEU A 425 -47.20 31.02 44.80
C LEU A 425 -46.61 32.40 44.41
N LYS A 426 -47.50 33.30 44.00
CA LYS A 426 -47.28 34.75 43.82
C LYS A 426 -46.84 35.43 45.12
N VAL A 427 -45.91 36.40 45.04
CA VAL A 427 -45.93 37.75 45.69
C VAL A 427 -44.86 38.59 44.94
N ILE A 428 -45.20 39.51 44.02
CA ILE A 428 -45.56 40.94 44.16
C ILE A 428 -44.49 41.84 44.81
N THR A 429 -43.96 42.74 43.97
CA THR A 429 -43.43 44.11 44.19
C THR A 429 -42.15 44.34 44.98
N GLY A 430 -41.37 45.26 44.42
CA GLY A 430 -40.27 46.01 45.03
C GLY A 430 -39.49 46.72 43.95
#